data_AF-A0A9X8ZZS2-F1
#
_entry.id   AF-A0A9X8ZZS2-F1
#
_cell.length_a   1.000
_cell.length_b   1.000
_cell.length_c   1.000
_cell.angle_alpha   90.00
_cell.angle_beta   90.00
_cell.angle_gamma   90.00
#
_symmetry.space_group_name_H-M   'P 1'
#
loop_
_entity.id
_entity.type
_entity.pdbx_description
1 polymer ?
#
loop_
_entity_poly.entity_id
_entity_poly.type
_entity_poly.pdbx_seq_one_letter_code
_entity_poly.pdbx_strand_id
1 'polypeptide(L)'
;ITGTTPKLVRPPYGSAPGLKGEDIRNKIVEAGIKVWDWTIDSNDWKLKDNPIQIIENVKKQTTEEVEVVLMHEKAQTLQALPEIIKFYKEQGYEFGVYNDEDHFRLNFQKDQRL
;
A
#
# COMPACT_ATOMS: atom_id res chain seq x y z
N ILE A 1 22.85 -6.05 3.81
CA ILE A 1 22.30 -5.42 5.03
C ILE A 1 21.38 -6.39 5.76
N THR A 2 20.25 -6.80 5.19
CA THR A 2 19.29 -7.69 5.88
C THR A 2 19.56 -9.19 5.71
N GLY A 3 20.34 -9.60 4.71
CA GLY A 3 20.60 -11.02 4.42
C GLY A 3 19.46 -11.73 3.69
N THR A 4 18.38 -11.01 3.38
CA THR A 4 17.20 -11.51 2.65
C THR A 4 17.03 -10.80 1.31
N THR A 5 16.29 -11.41 0.39
CA THR A 5 15.94 -10.80 -0.91
C THR A 5 14.41 -10.67 -1.00
N PRO A 6 13.83 -9.53 -0.58
CA PRO A 6 12.39 -9.29 -0.68
C PRO A 6 11.90 -9.43 -2.13
N LYS A 7 10.72 -10.02 -2.30
CA LYS A 7 10.10 -10.23 -3.61
C LYS A 7 8.98 -9.24 -3.91
N LEU A 8 8.39 -8.62 -2.89
CA LEU A 8 7.37 -7.60 -3.06
C LEU A 8 7.97 -6.27 -3.47
N VAL A 9 7.40 -5.68 -4.53
CA VAL A 9 7.68 -4.31 -4.96
C VAL A 9 6.39 -3.50 -5.01
N ARG A 10 6.51 -2.20 -4.72
CA ARG A 10 5.46 -1.21 -4.92
C ARG A 10 5.90 -0.26 -6.04
N PRO A 11 5.22 -0.24 -7.20
CA PRO A 11 5.60 0.62 -8.31
C PRO A 11 5.50 2.10 -7.93
N PRO A 12 6.47 2.95 -8.31
CA PRO A 12 6.29 4.39 -8.26
C PRO A 12 5.04 4.79 -9.05
N TYR A 13 4.20 5.65 -8.46
CA TYR A 13 2.91 6.09 -9.02
C TYR A 13 1.84 4.99 -9.22
N GLY A 14 2.10 3.77 -8.75
CA GLY A 14 1.20 2.63 -8.90
C GLY A 14 1.39 1.88 -10.22
N SER A 15 0.85 0.66 -10.29
CA SER A 15 1.03 -0.22 -11.45
C SER A 15 0.29 0.26 -12.70
N ALA A 16 -0.73 1.10 -12.57
CA ALA A 16 -1.53 1.58 -13.69
C ALA A 16 -1.29 3.08 -13.96
N PRO A 17 -1.08 3.50 -15.23
CA PRO A 17 -0.99 2.66 -16.44
C PRO A 17 0.41 2.07 -16.69
N GLY A 18 1.41 2.33 -15.84
CA GLY A 18 2.83 2.04 -16.12
C GLY A 18 3.18 0.58 -16.46
N LEU A 19 2.47 -0.38 -15.86
CA LEU A 19 2.62 -1.83 -16.09
C LEU A 19 1.53 -2.41 -17.01
N LYS A 20 0.92 -1.58 -17.88
CA LYS A 20 -0.13 -2.04 -18.82
C LYS A 20 0.40 -3.01 -19.89
N GLY A 21 1.68 -2.94 -20.25
CA GLY A 21 2.29 -3.87 -21.20
C GLY A 21 2.36 -5.30 -20.64
N GLU A 22 1.94 -6.29 -21.42
CA GLU A 22 2.02 -7.69 -20.98
C GLU A 22 3.48 -8.15 -20.83
N ASP A 23 4.37 -7.75 -21.74
CA ASP A 23 5.79 -8.13 -21.71
C ASP A 23 6.50 -7.72 -20.41
N ILE A 24 6.20 -6.52 -19.87
CA ILE A 24 6.78 -6.09 -18.60
C ILE A 24 6.22 -6.88 -17.43
N ARG A 25 4.92 -7.21 -17.43
CA ARG A 25 4.33 -8.06 -16.40
C ARG A 25 4.87 -9.49 -16.47
N ASN A 26 5.08 -10.03 -17.67
CA ASN A 26 5.70 -11.36 -17.86
C ASN A 26 7.11 -11.40 -17.27
N LYS A 27 7.93 -10.37 -17.54
CA LYS A 27 9.28 -10.26 -16.94
C LYS A 27 9.25 -10.17 -15.41
N ILE A 28 8.26 -9.47 -14.84
CA ILE A 28 8.07 -9.39 -13.38
C ILE A 28 7.75 -10.78 -12.81
N VAL A 29 6.82 -11.50 -13.45
CA VAL A 29 6.42 -12.86 -13.05
C VAL A 29 7.60 -13.83 -13.17
N GLU A 30 8.33 -13.82 -14.29
CA GLU A 30 9.51 -14.66 -14.53
C GLU A 30 10.63 -14.41 -13.51
N ALA A 31 10.78 -13.17 -13.05
CA ALA A 31 11.72 -12.80 -11.99
C ALA A 31 11.27 -13.21 -10.58
N GLY A 32 10.05 -13.75 -10.43
CA GLY A 32 9.44 -14.10 -9.15
C GLY A 32 9.14 -12.88 -8.28
N ILE A 33 8.92 -11.71 -8.89
CA ILE A 33 8.59 -10.46 -8.21
C ILE A 33 7.07 -10.38 -8.02
N LYS A 34 6.65 -9.92 -6.85
CA LYS A 34 5.25 -9.64 -6.51
C LYS A 34 4.99 -8.14 -6.55
N VAL A 35 3.77 -7.75 -6.91
CA VAL A 35 3.41 -6.32 -7.01
C VAL A 35 2.21 -6.03 -6.11
N TRP A 36 2.39 -5.11 -5.17
CA TRP A 36 1.28 -4.47 -4.47
C TRP A 36 1.14 -3.00 -4.87
N ASP A 37 -0.11 -2.65 -5.18
CA ASP A 37 -0.59 -1.28 -5.08
C ASP A 37 -1.19 -1.07 -3.67
N TRP A 38 -2.26 -0.30 -3.55
CA TRP A 38 -2.91 0.05 -2.29
C TRP A 38 -4.43 0.11 -2.50
N THR A 39 -5.18 -0.09 -1.42
CA THR A 39 -6.63 0.10 -1.40
C THR A 39 -6.99 1.54 -1.05
N ILE A 40 -6.16 2.19 -0.20
CA ILE A 40 -6.40 3.54 0.32
C ILE A 40 -5.22 4.44 -0.01
N ASP A 41 -5.48 5.60 -0.63
CA ASP A 41 -4.49 6.67 -0.75
C ASP A 41 -4.74 7.74 0.32
N SER A 42 -3.82 7.85 1.28
CA SER A 42 -3.91 8.87 2.34
C SER A 42 -3.78 10.31 1.82
N ASN A 43 -3.22 10.48 0.62
CA ASN A 43 -2.81 11.74 0.01
C ASN A 43 -1.84 12.56 0.89
N ASP A 44 -1.12 11.92 1.80
CA ASP A 44 -0.23 12.60 2.73
C ASP A 44 0.85 13.44 2.03
N TRP A 45 1.27 13.03 0.83
CA TRP A 45 2.23 13.74 0.00
C TRP A 45 1.78 15.13 -0.43
N LYS A 46 0.47 15.39 -0.58
CA LYS A 46 -0.08 16.69 -0.98
C LYS A 46 -0.48 17.56 0.22
N LEU A 47 -0.65 16.97 1.40
CA LEU A 47 -1.24 17.61 2.58
C LEU A 47 -0.18 18.10 3.57
N LYS A 48 0.75 18.92 3.09
CA LYS A 48 1.77 19.52 3.95
C LYS A 48 1.11 20.28 5.11
N ASP A 49 1.59 20.04 6.32
CA ASP A 49 1.12 20.65 7.58
C ASP A 49 -0.39 20.46 7.87
N ASN A 50 -1.03 19.46 7.24
CA ASN A 50 -2.45 19.14 7.45
C ASN A 50 -2.67 17.65 7.77
N PRO A 51 -2.27 17.19 8.97
CA PRO A 51 -2.48 15.80 9.41
C PRO A 51 -3.96 15.42 9.57
N ILE A 52 -4.84 16.39 9.87
CA ILE A 52 -6.27 16.16 10.07
C ILE A 52 -6.90 15.62 8.78
N GLN A 53 -6.61 16.27 7.64
CA GLN A 53 -7.15 15.81 6.36
C GLN A 53 -6.61 14.43 5.95
N ILE A 54 -5.38 14.08 6.34
CA ILE A 54 -4.80 12.73 6.11
C ILE A 54 -5.62 11.68 6.86
N ILE A 55 -5.92 11.92 8.14
CA ILE A 55 -6.74 11.03 8.97
C ILE A 55 -8.13 10.86 8.35
N GLU A 56 -8.78 11.95 7.94
CA GLU A 56 -10.10 11.91 7.30
C GLU A 56 -10.10 11.11 5.99
N ASN A 57 -9.07 11.27 5.16
CA ASN A 57 -8.94 10.52 3.92
C ASN A 57 -8.86 9.01 4.18
N VAL A 58 -8.07 8.61 5.18
CA VAL A 58 -7.93 7.19 5.56
C VAL A 58 -9.25 6.65 6.11
N LYS A 59 -9.87 7.35 7.07
CA LYS A 59 -11.15 6.95 7.67
C LYS A 59 -12.25 6.82 6.63
N LYS A 60 -12.36 7.78 5.71
CA LYS A 60 -13.39 7.80 4.66
C LYS A 60 -13.27 6.67 3.65
N GLN A 61 -12.04 6.23 3.37
CA GLN A 61 -11.77 5.17 2.39
C GLN A 61 -11.70 3.77 3.00
N THR A 62 -11.76 3.64 4.33
CA THR A 62 -11.76 2.34 5.02
C THR A 62 -13.12 1.68 4.88
N THR A 63 -13.21 0.65 4.04
CA THR A 63 -14.46 -0.08 3.76
C THR A 63 -14.30 -1.59 3.70
N GLU A 64 -13.07 -2.10 3.56
CA GLU A 64 -12.80 -3.51 3.32
C GLU A 64 -12.23 -4.20 4.58
N GLU A 65 -12.38 -5.53 4.68
CA GLU A 65 -11.80 -6.31 5.78
C GLU A 65 -10.27 -6.30 5.77
N VAL A 66 -9.65 -6.11 4.61
CA VAL A 66 -8.21 -6.02 4.42
C VAL A 66 -7.88 -4.73 3.68
N GLU A 67 -7.16 -3.84 4.36
CA GLU A 67 -6.73 -2.55 3.81
C GLU A 67 -5.21 -2.49 3.67
N VAL A 68 -4.74 -1.99 2.52
CA VAL A 68 -3.35 -1.62 2.29
C VAL A 68 -3.29 -0.13 2.06
N VAL A 69 -2.81 0.61 3.07
CA VAL A 69 -2.83 2.07 3.08
C VAL A 69 -1.51 2.63 2.55
N LEU A 70 -1.56 3.45 1.49
CA LEU A 70 -0.40 4.17 1.00
C LEU A 70 -0.12 5.41 1.86
N MET A 71 1.09 5.44 2.44
CA MET A 71 1.65 6.55 3.19
C MET A 71 3.13 6.73 2.84
N HIS A 72 3.69 7.89 3.17
CA HIS A 72 5.07 8.30 2.95
C HIS A 72 5.66 8.88 4.22
N GLU A 73 6.97 8.71 4.43
CA GLU A 73 7.66 9.14 5.65
C GLU A 73 7.86 10.67 5.67
N LYS A 74 6.79 11.40 6.03
CA LYS A 74 6.75 12.86 6.10
C LYS A 74 6.31 13.33 7.49
N ALA A 75 6.61 14.58 7.83
CA ALA A 75 6.29 15.15 9.14
C ALA A 75 4.78 15.15 9.44
N GLN A 76 3.95 15.52 8.47
CA GLN A 76 2.48 15.47 8.62
C GLN A 76 1.97 14.03 8.77
N THR A 77 2.62 13.07 8.12
CA THR A 77 2.26 11.65 8.20
C THR A 77 2.57 11.12 9.59
N LEU A 78 3.74 11.46 10.13
CA LEU A 78 4.13 11.13 11.51
C LEU A 78 3.13 11.70 12.53
N GLN A 79 2.64 12.92 12.33
CA GLN A 79 1.63 13.54 13.20
C GLN A 79 0.25 12.85 13.10
N ALA A 80 -0.13 12.37 11.91
CA ALA A 80 -1.40 11.68 11.68
C ALA A 80 -1.42 10.23 12.21
N LEU A 81 -0.25 9.57 12.23
CA LEU A 81 -0.12 8.13 12.47
C LEU A 81 -0.76 7.63 13.79
N PRO A 82 -0.63 8.32 14.96
CA PRO A 82 -1.23 7.84 16.19
C PRO A 82 -2.76 7.72 16.14
N GLU A 83 -3.44 8.67 15.49
CA GLU A 83 -4.91 8.67 15.36
C GLU A 83 -5.38 7.64 14.33
N ILE A 84 -4.61 7.43 13.25
CA ILE A 84 -4.88 6.36 12.27
C ILE A 84 -4.76 4.98 12.95
N ILE A 85 -3.71 4.76 13.74
CA ILE A 85 -3.52 3.52 14.49
C ILE A 85 -4.67 3.30 15.48
N LYS A 86 -5.04 4.34 16.23
CA LYS A 86 -6.16 4.29 17.17
C LYS A 86 -7.47 3.93 16.47
N PHE A 87 -7.77 4.61 15.36
CA PHE A 87 -8.98 4.36 14.56
C PHE A 87 -9.09 2.90 14.13
N TYR A 88 -8.04 2.34 13.51
CA TYR A 88 -8.07 0.95 13.06
C TYR A 88 -8.25 -0.03 14.21
N LYS A 89 -7.57 0.19 15.35
CA LYS A 89 -7.76 -0.64 16.55
C LYS A 89 -9.18 -0.57 17.10
N GLU A 90 -9.79 0.62 17.13
CA GLU A 90 -11.19 0.79 17.58
C GLU A 90 -12.20 0.14 16.63
N GLN A 91 -11.86 0.01 15.34
CA GLN A 91 -12.64 -0.72 14.35
C GLN A 91 -12.37 -2.25 14.36
N GLY A 92 -11.44 -2.73 15.20
CA GLY A 92 -11.12 -4.16 15.30
C GLY A 92 -10.11 -4.67 14.27
N TYR A 93 -9.41 -3.78 13.56
CA TYR A 93 -8.33 -4.20 12.66
C TYR A 93 -7.06 -4.55 13.45
N GLU A 94 -6.31 -5.50 12.91
CA GLU A 94 -4.95 -5.81 13.31
C GLU A 94 -3.94 -5.27 12.29
N PHE A 95 -2.75 -4.90 12.77
CA PHE A 95 -1.67 -4.41 11.91
C PHE A 95 -0.73 -5.56 11.54
N GLY A 96 -0.79 -5.98 10.28
CA GLY A 96 0.09 -7.01 9.72
C GLY A 96 1.33 -6.43 9.03
N VAL A 97 2.36 -7.25 8.94
CA VAL A 97 3.50 -7.05 8.03
C VAL A 97 3.33 -8.03 6.87
N TYR A 98 3.69 -7.61 5.67
CA TYR A 98 3.66 -8.51 4.51
C TYR A 98 4.54 -9.75 4.73
N ASN A 99 4.00 -10.92 4.37
CA ASN A 99 4.68 -12.21 4.33
C ASN A 99 4.55 -12.81 2.92
N ASP A 100 5.64 -13.34 2.37
CA ASP A 100 5.67 -13.98 1.06
C ASP A 100 4.72 -15.21 1.03
N GLU A 101 4.60 -15.95 2.14
CA GLU A 101 3.76 -17.15 2.26
C GLU A 101 2.26 -16.85 2.23
N ASP A 102 1.87 -15.66 2.70
CA ASP A 102 0.47 -15.21 2.81
C ASP A 102 0.09 -14.21 1.70
N HIS A 103 0.88 -14.18 0.62
CA HIS A 103 0.68 -13.20 -0.45
C HIS A 103 -0.71 -13.35 -1.12
N PHE A 104 -1.47 -12.25 -1.10
CA PHE A 104 -2.69 -12.08 -1.88
C PHE A 104 -2.51 -11.03 -2.98
N ARG A 105 -3.38 -11.05 -3.99
CA ARG A 105 -3.25 -10.16 -5.15
C ARG A 105 -3.86 -8.80 -4.85
N LEU A 106 -3.07 -7.75 -5.00
CA LEU A 106 -3.54 -6.36 -4.91
C LEU A 106 -2.79 -5.50 -5.93
N ASN A 107 -3.29 -5.42 -7.17
CA ASN A 107 -2.72 -4.54 -8.18
C ASN A 107 -3.81 -3.95 -9.08
N PHE A 108 -3.63 -2.70 -9.52
CA PHE A 108 -4.57 -1.98 -10.37
C PHE A 108 -4.69 -2.58 -11.78
N GLN A 109 -3.70 -3.37 -12.24
CA GLN A 109 -3.78 -4.12 -13.49
C GLN A 109 -4.76 -5.31 -13.43
N LYS A 110 -5.18 -5.72 -12.23
CA LYS A 110 -5.98 -6.94 -11.97
C LYS A 110 -5.32 -8.21 -12.52
N ASP A 111 -3.99 -8.20 -12.68
CA ASP A 111 -3.23 -9.36 -13.15
C ASP A 111 -3.08 -10.35 -12.00
N GLN A 112 -3.61 -11.57 -12.17
CA GLN A 112 -3.64 -12.62 -11.14
C GLN A 112 -2.27 -13.28 -10.91
N ARG A 113 -1.28 -12.96 -11.74
CA ARG A 113 0.07 -13.53 -11.67
C ARG A 113 1.02 -12.66 -10.83
N LEU A 114 0.68 -11.38 -10.67
CA LEU A 114 1.44 -10.36 -9.92
C LEU A 114 1.15 -10.38 -8.42
#